data_AF-A0A8J7GHT3-F1
#
_entry.id   AF-A0A8J7GHT3-F1
#
_cell.length_a   1.000
_cell.length_b   1.000
_cell.length_c   1.000
_cell.angle_alpha   90.00
_cell.angle_beta   90.00
_cell.angle_gamma   90.00
#
_symmetry.space_group_name_H-M   'P 1'
#
loop_
_entity.id
_entity.type
_entity.pdbx_description
1 polymer ?
#
loop_
_entity_poly.entity_id
_entity_poly.type
_entity_poly.pdbx_seq_one_letter_code
_entity_poly.pdbx_strand_id
1 'polypeptide(L)' 'MTTPGAVVGAGVTLRPIRDGIIIGTAVVLALLTLYAVFIDQGALLAPLLGKLSFDSNFVHEFAHDARHVAGAPCH' A
#
# COMPACT_ATOMS: atom_id res chain seq x y z
N MET A 1 -29.78 44.91 4.67
CA MET A 1 -29.14 44.33 5.86
C MET A 1 -28.90 42.86 5.60
N THR A 2 -27.69 42.50 5.16
CA THR A 2 -27.25 41.13 4.93
C THR A 2 -26.43 40.69 6.14
N THR A 3 -26.89 39.68 6.87
CA THR A 3 -26.04 38.98 7.84
C THR A 3 -25.48 37.74 7.14
N PRO A 4 -24.15 37.57 7.02
CA PRO A 4 -23.58 36.35 6.46
C PRO A 4 -23.71 35.24 7.52
N GLY A 5 -24.44 34.19 7.19
CA GLY A 5 -24.46 32.95 7.97
C GLY A 5 -23.06 32.33 7.95
N ALA A 6 -22.50 32.14 9.14
CA ALA A 6 -21.15 31.64 9.34
C ALA A 6 -20.92 30.31 8.60
N VAL A 7 -19.87 30.27 7.79
CA VAL A 7 -19.34 29.02 7.24
C VAL A 7 -18.75 28.25 8.41
N VAL A 8 -19.47 27.23 8.90
CA VAL A 8 -18.93 26.31 9.91
C VAL A 8 -17.78 25.56 9.24
N GLY A 9 -16.55 25.98 9.54
CA GLY A 9 -15.35 25.27 9.10
C GLY A 9 -15.42 23.84 9.60
N ALA A 10 -15.29 22.87 8.69
CA ALA A 10 -15.22 21.46 9.03
C ALA A 10 -13.95 21.20 9.85
N GLY A 11 -14.07 21.28 11.18
CA GLY A 11 -12.99 20.92 12.10
C GLY A 11 -12.74 19.42 12.04
N VAL A 12 -11.49 19.02 11.82
CA VAL A 12 -11.08 17.61 11.94
C VAL A 12 -11.14 17.23 13.41
N THR A 13 -12.07 16.34 13.78
CA THR A 13 -12.13 15.78 15.13
C THR A 13 -11.13 14.63 15.23
N LEU A 14 -10.00 14.87 15.87
CA LEU A 14 -8.98 13.86 16.12
C LEU A 14 -9.40 12.96 17.30
N ARG A 15 -9.41 11.65 17.08
CA ARG A 15 -9.57 10.61 18.12
C ARG A 15 -8.24 9.86 18.25
N PRO A 16 -7.32 10.29 19.13
CA PRO A 16 -5.90 9.90 19.06
C PRO A 16 -5.64 8.39 18.97
N ILE A 17 -6.37 7.57 19.73
CA ILE A 17 -6.21 6.11 19.72
C ILE A 17 -6.72 5.51 18.41
N ARG A 18 -7.94 5.86 18.00
CA ARG A 18 -8.55 5.32 16.78
C ARG A 18 -7.75 5.74 15.54
N ASP A 19 -7.44 7.03 15.45
CA ASP A 19 -6.74 7.58 14.31
C ASP A 19 -5.29 7.08 14.29
N GLY A 20 -4.66 6.91 15.45
CA GLY A 20 -3.36 6.24 15.59
C GLY A 20 -3.36 4.79 15.11
N ILE A 21 -4.39 4.01 15.45
CA ILE A 21 -4.55 2.64 14.93
C ILE A 21 -4.71 2.65 13.40
N ILE A 22 -5.59 3.50 12.87
CA ILE A 22 -5.82 3.59 11.42
C ILE A 22 -4.52 3.91 10.68
N ILE A 23 -3.80 4.94 11.12
CA ILE A 23 -2.54 5.36 10.50
C ILE A 23 -1.49 4.26 10.66
N GLY A 24 -1.35 3.69 11.85
CA GLY A 24 -0.38 2.61 12.10
C GLY A 24 -0.61 1.41 11.20
N THR A 25 -1.87 0.96 11.08
CA THR A 25 -2.23 -0.13 10.15
C THR A 25 -1.97 0.25 8.70
N ALA A 26 -2.33 1.46 8.28
CA ALA A 26 -2.08 1.93 6.91
C ALA A 26 -0.57 1.95 6.58
N VAL A 27 0.27 2.41 7.51
CA VAL A 27 1.73 2.42 7.34
C VAL A 27 2.28 1.00 7.22
N VAL A 28 1.86 0.08 8.10
CA VAL A 28 2.31 -1.32 8.04
C VAL A 28 1.89 -1.95 6.70
N LEU A 29 0.65 -1.75 6.27
CA LEU A 29 0.18 -2.27 4.98
C LEU A 29 0.98 -1.66 3.82
N ALA A 30 1.23 -0.35 3.83
CA ALA A 30 2.03 0.31 2.80
C ALA A 30 3.44 -0.27 2.71
N LEU A 31 4.10 -0.51 3.86
CA LEU A 31 5.43 -1.12 3.90
C LEU A 31 5.41 -2.57 3.39
N LEU A 32 4.40 -3.36 3.75
CA LEU A 32 4.23 -4.72 3.25
C LEU A 32 3.98 -4.74 1.73
N THR A 33 3.16 -3.83 1.22
CA THR A 33 2.92 -3.70 -0.23
C THR A 33 4.18 -3.27 -0.97
N LEU A 34 4.93 -2.30 -0.45
CA LEU A 34 6.19 -1.88 -1.06
C LEU A 34 7.21 -3.02 -1.06
N TYR A 35 7.30 -3.79 0.03
CA TYR A 35 8.14 -4.98 0.08
C TYR A 35 7.72 -5.99 -1.01
N ALA A 36 6.44 -6.34 -1.07
CA ALA A 36 5.93 -7.30 -2.05
C ALA A 36 6.21 -6.87 -3.51
N VAL A 37 6.04 -5.59 -3.82
CA VAL A 37 6.10 -5.07 -5.20
C VAL A 37 7.52 -4.74 -5.66
N PHE A 38 8.43 -4.37 -4.75
CA PHE A 38 9.77 -3.88 -5.12
C PHE A 38 10.92 -4.73 -4.60
N ILE A 39 10.72 -5.48 -3.51
CA ILE A 39 11.82 -6.12 -2.79
C ILE A 39 11.68 -7.64 -2.74
N ASP A 40 10.48 -8.21 -2.82
CA ASP A 40 10.30 -9.65 -2.79
C ASP A 40 11.09 -10.34 -3.91
N GLN A 41 11.83 -11.39 -3.53
CA GLN A 41 12.59 -12.26 -4.43
C GLN A 41 12.13 -13.71 -4.25
N GLY A 42 10.81 -13.90 -4.12
CA GLY A 42 10.19 -15.19 -3.85
C GLY A 42 10.10 -15.57 -2.37
N ALA A 43 10.40 -14.66 -1.43
CA ALA A 43 10.34 -14.97 -0.01
C ALA A 43 8.89 -15.10 0.50
N LEU A 44 7.98 -14.27 0.00
CA LEU A 44 6.57 -14.26 0.42
C LEU A 44 5.85 -15.60 0.19
N LEU A 45 6.12 -16.26 -0.94
CA LEU A 45 5.47 -17.53 -1.29
C LEU A 45 6.32 -18.76 -0.95
N ALA A 46 7.56 -18.57 -0.45
CA ALA A 46 8.45 -19.68 -0.07
C ALA A 46 7.83 -20.67 0.93
N PRO A 47 7.05 -20.25 1.95
CA PRO A 47 6.40 -21.20 2.86
C PRO A 47 5.41 -22.15 2.19
N LEU A 48 4.87 -21.78 1.02
CA LEU A 48 3.87 -22.56 0.28
C LEU A 48 4.48 -23.31 -0.91
N LEU A 49 5.42 -22.68 -1.61
CA LEU A 49 5.98 -23.17 -2.88
C LEU A 49 7.43 -23.67 -2.76
N GLY A 50 8.08 -23.47 -1.61
CA GLY A 50 9.47 -23.87 -1.39
C GLY A 50 10.42 -23.23 -2.40
N LYS A 51 11.36 -24.03 -2.93
CA LYS A 51 12.38 -23.57 -3.89
C LYS A 51 11.77 -22.96 -5.17
N LEU A 52 10.61 -23.47 -5.62
CA LEU A 52 9.94 -22.98 -6.82
C LEU A 52 9.61 -21.48 -6.72
N SER A 53 9.34 -20.99 -5.51
CA SER A 53 9.08 -19.57 -5.25
C SER A 53 10.23 -18.67 -5.69
N PHE A 54 11.47 -19.09 -5.44
CA PHE A 54 12.67 -18.35 -5.79
C PHE A 54 13.04 -18.53 -7.26
N ASP A 55 12.87 -19.75 -7.80
CA ASP A 55 13.20 -20.06 -9.20
C ASP A 55 12.27 -19.33 -10.18
N SER A 56 10.97 -19.23 -9.85
CA SER A 56 9.96 -18.60 -10.72
C SER A 56 9.63 -17.16 -10.36
N ASN A 57 9.99 -16.72 -9.15
CA ASN A 57 9.80 -15.35 -8.65
C ASN A 57 8.41 -14.74 -8.96
N PHE A 58 7.34 -15.51 -8.69
CA PHE A 58 5.99 -15.20 -9.18
C PHE A 58 5.48 -13.79 -8.86
N VAL A 59 5.80 -13.27 -7.67
CA VAL A 59 5.38 -11.93 -7.25
C VAL A 59 6.09 -10.86 -8.07
N HIS A 60 7.37 -11.06 -8.40
CA HIS A 60 8.15 -10.17 -9.25
C HIS A 60 7.52 -10.07 -10.65
N GLU A 61 7.30 -11.22 -11.30
CA GLU A 61 6.75 -11.24 -12.66
C GLU A 61 5.34 -10.65 -12.72
N PHE A 62 4.48 -10.97 -11.73
CA PHE A 62 3.16 -10.37 -11.62
C PHE A 62 3.22 -8.85 -11.45
N ALA A 63 4.10 -8.34 -10.58
CA ALA A 63 4.27 -6.91 -10.35
C ALA A 63 4.88 -6.21 -11.58
N HIS A 64 5.76 -6.88 -12.30
CA HIS A 64 6.36 -6.41 -13.54
C HIS A 64 5.28 -6.27 -14.64
N ASP A 65 4.44 -7.28 -14.82
CA ASP A 65 3.31 -7.24 -15.76
C ASP A 65 2.29 -6.13 -15.42
N ALA A 66 1.96 -5.99 -14.13
CA ALA A 66 1.06 -4.93 -13.69
C ALA A 66 1.61 -3.53 -14.02
N ARG A 67 2.94 -3.32 -13.94
CA ARG A 67 3.57 -2.06 -14.33
C ARG A 67 3.49 -1.80 -15.82
N HIS A 68 3.67 -2.83 -16.66
CA HIS A 68 3.43 -2.71 -18.09
C HIS A 68 2.00 -2.28 -18.40
N VAL A 69 1.01 -2.92 -17.76
CA VAL A 69 -0.41 -2.57 -17.93
C VAL A 69 -0.71 -1.15 -17.44
N ALA A 70 -0.09 -0.72 -16.33
CA ALA A 70 -0.23 0.63 -15.79
C ALA A 70 0.54 1.71 -16.57
N GLY A 71 1.32 1.34 -17.60
CA GLY A 71 2.18 2.25 -18.34
C GLY A 71 3.33 2.82 -17.50
N ALA A 72 3.67 2.16 -16.39
CA ALA A 72 4.77 2.58 -15.54
C ALA A 72 6.11 2.11 -16.15
N PRO A 73 7.16 2.95 -16.14
CA PRO A 73 8.48 2.58 -16.66
C PRO A 73 9.08 1.40 -15.87
N CYS A 74 9.67 0.45 -16.58
CA CYS A 74 10.11 -0.85 -16.02
C CYS A 74 11.62 -1.12 -16.13
N HIS A 75 12.37 -0.41 -16.97
CA HIS A 75 13.85 -0.38 -17.02
C HIS A 75 14.31 0.68 -18.02
#